data_AF-A0A1G0G361-F1
#
_entry.id   AF-A0A1G0G361-F1
#
_cell.length_a   1.000
_cell.length_b   1.000
_cell.length_c   1.000
_cell.angle_alpha   90.00
_cell.angle_beta   90.00
_cell.angle_gamma   90.00
#
_symmetry.space_group_name_H-M   'P 1'
#
loop_
_entity.id
_entity.type
_entity.pdbx_description
1 polymer ?
#
loop_
_entity_poly.entity_id
_entity_poly.type
_entity_poly.pdbx_seq_one_letter_code
_entity_poly.pdbx_strand_id
1 'polypeptide(L)'
;MSIIKLKYWDKTTSFLHFGLATFVTLQLLTSKLMQHDISHAFLFHKIFGLSAVCVVVLHWFWSLSGDKRNFHHLFPWNKQGLLAIINDLRFALHGQLPQGGEREGLPGFIHGLGFLAVTGMAASGFTIFLFIVFSQPPLWVKSIHSFIATFVWIYWFGHVAMVLLHHLVDRLK
;
A
#
# COMPACT_ATOMS: atom_id res chain seq x y z
N MET A 1 35.54 -5.42 12.46
CA MET A 1 34.24 -6.04 12.80
C MET A 1 33.16 -5.00 12.53
N SER A 2 32.61 -5.02 11.32
CA SER A 2 31.60 -4.04 10.87
C SER A 2 30.27 -4.38 11.52
N ILE A 3 29.79 -3.51 12.41
CA ILE A 3 28.42 -3.60 12.92
C ILE A 3 27.51 -3.28 11.74
N ILE A 4 26.90 -4.31 11.16
CA ILE A 4 25.80 -4.16 10.21
C ILE A 4 24.68 -3.47 11.00
N LYS A 5 24.58 -2.14 10.89
CA LYS A 5 23.39 -1.42 11.32
C LYS A 5 22.25 -1.97 10.48
N LEU A 6 21.40 -2.82 11.07
CA LEU A 6 20.06 -3.08 10.54
C LEU A 6 19.43 -1.71 10.35
N LYS A 7 19.30 -1.26 9.10
CA LYS A 7 18.75 0.05 8.80
C LYS A 7 17.23 -0.04 8.97
N TYR A 8 16.80 0.22 10.20
CA TYR A 8 15.39 0.32 10.55
C TYR A 8 14.76 1.45 9.74
N TRP A 9 13.54 1.21 9.26
CA TRP A 9 12.71 2.22 8.63
C TRP A 9 12.58 3.45 9.52
N ASP A 10 12.49 4.62 8.89
CA ASP A 10 12.15 5.82 9.65
C ASP A 10 10.78 5.63 10.32
N LYS A 11 10.67 6.18 11.54
CA LYS A 11 9.48 5.97 12.39
C LYS A 11 8.22 6.52 11.73
N THR A 12 8.33 7.60 10.98
CA THR A 12 7.20 8.26 10.33
C THR A 12 6.65 7.41 9.19
N THR A 13 7.50 6.92 8.28
CA THR A 13 7.10 6.00 7.22
C THR A 13 6.50 4.72 7.81
N SER A 14 7.10 4.18 8.86
CA SER A 14 6.56 3.00 9.55
C SER A 14 5.15 3.25 10.10
N PHE A 15 4.94 4.40 10.74
CA PHE A 15 3.64 4.79 11.30
C PHE A 15 2.59 5.03 10.21
N LEU A 16 2.95 5.77 9.15
CA LEU A 16 2.06 6.05 8.03
C LEU A 16 1.70 4.78 7.26
N HIS A 17 2.67 3.90 7.02
CA HIS A 17 2.44 2.59 6.42
C HIS A 17 1.52 1.73 7.29
N PHE A 18 1.72 1.69 8.60
CA PHE A 18 0.83 0.97 9.51
C PHE A 18 -0.60 1.54 9.47
N GLY A 19 -0.74 2.86 9.41
CA GLY A 19 -2.02 3.53 9.18
C GLY A 19 -2.68 3.10 7.88
N LEU A 20 -1.94 3.10 6.77
CA LEU A 20 -2.43 2.61 5.47
C LEU A 20 -2.87 1.16 5.56
N ALA A 21 -2.01 0.27 6.08
CA ALA A 21 -2.32 -1.16 6.20
C ALA A 21 -3.60 -1.39 7.02
N THR A 22 -3.76 -0.67 8.13
CA THR A 22 -4.93 -0.75 9.01
C THR A 22 -6.19 -0.30 8.28
N PHE A 23 -6.22 0.93 7.76
CA PHE A 23 -7.42 1.47 7.14
C PHE A 23 -7.77 0.80 5.82
N VAL A 24 -6.79 0.41 5.00
CA VAL A 24 -7.04 -0.37 3.78
C VAL A 24 -7.63 -1.73 4.13
N THR A 25 -7.13 -2.42 5.16
CA THR A 25 -7.71 -3.69 5.61
C THR A 25 -9.17 -3.50 6.05
N LEU A 26 -9.45 -2.48 6.86
CA LEU A 26 -10.81 -2.15 7.27
C LEU A 26 -11.72 -1.81 6.08
N GLN A 27 -11.22 -1.07 5.09
CA GLN A 27 -11.95 -0.76 3.85
C GLN A 27 -12.30 -2.02 3.06
N LEU A 28 -11.35 -2.94 2.90
CA LEU A 28 -11.56 -4.20 2.19
C LEU A 28 -12.60 -5.06 2.91
N LEU A 29 -12.49 -5.21 4.23
CA LEU A 29 -13.45 -5.99 5.03
C LEU A 29 -14.85 -5.37 5.02
N THR A 30 -14.97 -4.07 5.27
CA THR A 30 -16.27 -3.37 5.23
C THR A 30 -16.91 -3.42 3.85
N SER A 31 -16.12 -3.41 2.76
CA SER A 31 -16.65 -3.55 1.39
C SER A 31 -17.34 -4.90 1.16
N LYS A 32 -16.87 -5.97 1.82
CA LYS A 32 -17.51 -7.30 1.78
C LYS A 32 -18.74 -7.35 2.67
N LEU A 33 -18.66 -6.76 3.87
CA LEU A 33 -19.80 -6.73 4.80
C LEU A 33 -20.99 -5.94 4.25
N MET A 34 -20.76 -4.89 3.47
CA MET A 34 -21.80 -4.12 2.79
C MET A 34 -22.68 -4.95 1.84
N GLN A 35 -22.22 -6.13 1.42
CA GLN A 35 -23.03 -7.06 0.62
C GLN A 35 -24.17 -7.69 1.43
N HIS A 36 -24.06 -7.70 2.76
CA HIS A 36 -24.99 -8.35 3.68
C HIS A 36 -25.69 -7.37 4.63
N ASP A 37 -24.96 -6.37 5.15
CA ASP A 37 -25.50 -5.29 5.99
C ASP A 37 -25.18 -3.93 5.37
N ILE A 38 -26.17 -3.34 4.72
CA ILE A 38 -25.99 -2.11 3.96
C ILE A 38 -25.86 -0.89 4.89
N SER A 39 -26.47 -0.86 6.08
CA SER A 39 -26.55 0.39 6.85
C SER A 39 -25.29 0.64 7.66
N HIS A 40 -24.89 -0.28 8.56
CA HIS A 40 -23.73 -0.07 9.43
C HIS A 40 -22.42 -0.24 8.67
N ALA A 41 -22.30 -1.26 7.83
CA ALA A 41 -21.06 -1.49 7.09
C ALA A 41 -20.77 -0.35 6.12
N PHE A 42 -21.79 0.24 5.49
CA PHE A 42 -21.60 1.42 4.63
C PHE A 42 -21.18 2.65 5.43
N LEU A 43 -21.76 2.86 6.62
CA LEU A 43 -21.34 3.95 7.51
C LEU A 43 -19.87 3.80 7.90
N PHE A 44 -19.44 2.61 8.32
CA PHE A 44 -18.04 2.34 8.65
C PHE A 44 -17.13 2.46 7.43
N HIS A 45 -17.55 1.94 6.28
CA HIS A 45 -16.81 2.09 5.03
C HIS A 45 -16.59 3.56 4.68
N LYS A 46 -17.60 4.41 4.87
CA LYS A 46 -17.49 5.86 4.66
C LYS A 46 -16.51 6.53 5.63
N ILE A 47 -16.63 6.25 6.93
CA ILE A 47 -15.80 6.87 7.98
C ILE A 47 -14.34 6.43 7.82
N PHE A 48 -14.07 5.14 7.74
CA PHE A 48 -12.72 4.62 7.55
C PHE A 48 -12.14 5.01 6.20
N GLY A 49 -12.97 5.20 5.19
CA GLY A 49 -12.55 5.64 3.86
C GLY A 49 -12.01 7.07 3.91
N LEU A 50 -12.70 7.97 4.61
CA LEU A 50 -12.21 9.33 4.81
C LEU A 50 -10.93 9.36 5.66
N SER A 51 -10.82 8.51 6.70
CA SER A 51 -9.58 8.35 7.45
C SER A 51 -8.42 7.86 6.56
N ALA A 52 -8.68 6.90 5.66
CA ALA A 52 -7.69 6.42 4.70
C ALA A 52 -7.22 7.54 3.75
N VAL A 53 -8.14 8.38 3.26
CA VAL A 53 -7.80 9.56 2.44
C VAL A 53 -6.82 10.47 3.18
N CYS A 54 -7.09 10.79 4.45
CA CYS A 54 -6.17 11.61 5.26
C CYS A 54 -4.78 10.98 5.36
N VAL A 55 -4.71 9.67 5.65
CA VAL A 55 -3.42 8.96 5.74
C VAL A 55 -2.68 8.97 4.40
N VAL A 56 -3.37 8.74 3.28
CA VAL A 56 -2.77 8.79 1.93
C VAL A 56 -2.20 10.18 1.62
N VAL A 57 -2.94 11.24 1.93
CA VAL A 57 -2.50 12.62 1.73
C VAL A 57 -1.26 12.91 2.58
N LEU A 58 -1.28 12.56 3.87
CA LEU A 58 -0.12 12.70 4.75
C LEU A 58 1.09 11.89 4.27
N HIS A 59 0.86 10.70 3.74
CA HIS A 59 1.91 9.86 3.18
C HIS A 59 2.52 10.46 1.92
N TRP A 60 1.72 11.07 1.04
CA TRP A 60 2.24 11.83 -0.11
C TRP A 60 3.06 13.04 0.33
N PHE A 61 2.56 13.85 1.26
CA PHE A 61 3.32 14.96 1.83
C PHE A 61 4.65 14.48 2.42
N TRP A 62 4.65 13.45 3.25
CA TRP A 62 5.88 12.90 3.83
C TRP A 62 6.87 12.39 2.76
N SER A 63 6.36 11.70 1.74
CA SER A 63 7.20 11.12 0.68
C SER A 63 7.83 12.19 -0.21
N LEU A 64 7.14 13.33 -0.41
CA LEU A 64 7.60 14.43 -1.25
C LEU A 64 8.42 15.48 -0.47
N SER A 65 8.14 15.68 0.82
CA SER A 65 8.87 16.63 1.68
C SER A 65 10.12 16.02 2.33
N GLY A 66 10.23 14.70 2.35
CA GLY A 66 11.41 14.00 2.86
C GLY A 66 12.62 14.12 1.94
N ASP A 67 13.74 13.51 2.37
CA ASP A 67 14.91 13.35 1.52
C ASP A 67 14.55 12.55 0.26
N LYS A 68 15.23 12.79 -0.88
CA LYS A 68 14.96 12.12 -2.17
C LYS A 68 14.93 10.59 -2.06
N ARG A 69 15.59 10.06 -1.03
CA ARG A 69 15.61 8.65 -0.63
C ARG A 69 14.21 8.07 -0.35
N ASN A 70 13.30 8.82 0.27
CA ASN A 70 11.95 8.34 0.59
C ASN A 70 11.13 8.11 -0.70
N PHE A 71 11.18 9.08 -1.61
CA PHE A 71 10.49 8.98 -2.90
C PHE A 71 11.14 7.94 -3.82
N HIS A 72 12.47 7.95 -3.96
CA HIS A 72 13.18 6.97 -4.81
C HIS A 72 13.09 5.54 -4.28
N HIS A 73 12.89 5.36 -2.98
CA HIS A 73 12.63 4.03 -2.42
C HIS A 73 11.30 3.44 -2.93
N LEU A 74 10.22 4.24 -2.91
CA LEU A 74 8.90 3.82 -3.43
C LEU A 74 8.89 3.73 -4.97
N PHE A 75 9.59 4.65 -5.62
CA PHE A 75 9.66 4.78 -7.07
C PHE A 75 11.11 4.72 -7.55
N PRO A 76 11.74 3.53 -7.52
CA PRO A 76 13.14 3.33 -7.91
C PRO A 76 13.31 3.33 -9.44
N TRP A 77 12.84 4.39 -10.11
CA TRP A 77 12.82 4.51 -11.58
C TRP A 77 14.17 4.92 -12.17
N ASN A 78 15.16 5.19 -11.33
CA ASN A 78 16.52 5.46 -11.77
C ASN A 78 17.22 4.15 -12.22
N LYS A 79 18.34 4.27 -12.95
CA LYS A 79 19.07 3.09 -13.47
C LYS A 79 19.51 2.12 -12.35
N GLN A 80 19.93 2.62 -11.20
CA GLN A 80 20.41 1.80 -10.08
C GLN A 80 19.26 1.03 -9.43
N GLY A 81 18.13 1.70 -9.20
CA GLY A 81 16.90 1.13 -8.68
C GLY A 81 16.30 0.05 -9.57
N LEU A 82 16.26 0.28 -10.89
CA LEU A 82 15.82 -0.72 -11.87
C LEU A 82 16.73 -1.96 -11.86
N LEU A 83 18.05 -1.77 -11.81
CA LEU A 83 18.99 -2.88 -11.69
C LEU A 83 18.80 -3.65 -10.36
N ALA A 84 18.54 -2.94 -9.26
CA ALA A 84 18.23 -3.56 -7.98
C ALA A 84 16.95 -4.41 -8.04
N ILE A 85 15.89 -3.92 -8.69
CA ILE A 85 14.65 -4.68 -8.91
C ILE A 85 14.94 -5.96 -9.72
N ILE A 86 15.67 -5.85 -10.83
CA ILE A 86 16.00 -7.00 -11.69
C ILE A 86 16.82 -8.04 -10.91
N ASN A 87 17.80 -7.60 -10.13
CA ASN A 87 18.61 -8.50 -9.32
C ASN A 87 17.78 -9.20 -8.24
N ASP A 88 16.92 -8.46 -7.53
CA ASP A 88 16.01 -9.02 -6.54
C ASP A 88 15.07 -10.07 -7.15
N LEU A 89 14.51 -9.79 -8.34
CA LEU A 89 13.67 -10.75 -9.07
C LEU A 89 14.46 -12.00 -9.45
N ARG A 90 15.69 -11.86 -9.95
CA ARG A 90 16.56 -12.99 -10.27
C ARG A 90 16.85 -13.83 -9.03
N PHE A 91 17.18 -13.22 -7.90
CA PHE A 91 17.42 -13.96 -6.66
C PHE A 91 16.16 -14.67 -6.16
N ALA A 92 15.01 -14.01 -6.22
CA ALA A 92 13.73 -14.61 -5.83
C ALA A 92 13.39 -15.85 -6.67
N LEU A 93 13.67 -15.82 -7.98
CA LEU A 93 13.51 -16.98 -8.87
C LEU A 93 14.45 -18.15 -8.51
N HIS A 94 15.57 -17.89 -7.85
CA HIS A 94 16.49 -18.91 -7.33
C HIS A 94 16.21 -19.26 -5.86
N GLY A 95 15.02 -18.93 -5.34
CA GLY A 95 14.61 -19.22 -3.96
C GLY A 95 15.27 -18.33 -2.89
N GLN A 96 15.99 -17.28 -3.29
CA GLN A 96 16.60 -16.32 -2.38
C GLN A 96 15.72 -15.09 -2.25
N LEU A 97 15.03 -14.99 -1.11
CA LEU A 97 14.18 -13.83 -0.84
C LEU A 97 15.03 -12.56 -0.68
N PRO A 98 14.64 -11.45 -1.34
CA PRO A 98 15.39 -10.20 -1.23
C PRO A 98 15.42 -9.68 0.20
N GLN A 99 16.53 -9.10 0.65
CA GLN A 99 16.59 -8.52 2.00
C GLN A 99 15.51 -7.43 2.17
N GLY A 100 14.81 -7.45 3.31
CA GLY A 100 13.88 -6.39 3.71
C GLY A 100 14.59 -5.11 4.18
N GLY A 101 13.82 -4.05 4.41
CA GLY A 101 14.31 -2.77 4.95
C GLY A 101 14.35 -1.62 3.95
N GLU A 102 14.84 -0.48 4.42
CA GLU A 102 14.84 0.80 3.70
C GLU A 102 15.99 0.87 2.65
N ARG A 103 15.82 0.09 1.57
CA ARG A 103 16.73 0.03 0.41
C ARG A 103 15.97 0.15 -0.92
N GLU A 104 16.65 0.59 -1.96
CA GLU A 104 16.10 0.49 -3.32
C GLU A 104 16.02 -0.97 -3.77
N GLY A 105 15.04 -1.29 -4.63
CA GLY A 105 14.84 -2.63 -5.18
C GLY A 105 13.37 -3.06 -5.21
N LEU A 106 13.16 -4.36 -5.38
CA LEU A 106 11.83 -4.95 -5.53
C LEU A 106 10.89 -4.66 -4.35
N PRO A 107 11.31 -4.74 -3.06
CA PRO A 107 10.41 -4.46 -1.95
C PRO A 107 9.86 -3.03 -1.97
N GLY A 108 10.71 -2.02 -2.21
CA GLY A 108 10.29 -0.63 -2.30
C GLY A 108 9.36 -0.36 -3.48
N PHE A 109 9.67 -0.95 -4.64
CA PHE A 109 8.82 -0.87 -5.83
C PHE A 109 7.43 -1.47 -5.60
N ILE A 110 7.33 -2.64 -4.97
CA ILE A 110 6.04 -3.26 -4.63
C ILE A 110 5.25 -2.36 -3.67
N HIS A 111 5.89 -1.80 -2.64
CA HIS A 111 5.24 -0.81 -1.77
C HIS A 111 4.73 0.42 -2.55
N GLY A 112 5.51 0.94 -3.49
CA GLY A 112 5.12 2.04 -4.35
C GLY A 112 3.91 1.72 -5.23
N LEU A 113 3.87 0.52 -5.84
CA LEU A 113 2.71 0.06 -6.60
C LEU A 113 1.45 -0.06 -5.74
N GLY A 114 1.59 -0.62 -4.53
CA GLY A 114 0.50 -0.67 -3.56
C GLY A 114 0.00 0.72 -3.18
N PHE A 115 0.92 1.65 -2.91
CA PHE A 115 0.58 3.02 -2.56
C PHE A 115 -0.11 3.77 -3.71
N LEU A 116 0.29 3.54 -4.96
CA LEU A 116 -0.40 4.08 -6.14
C LEU A 116 -1.82 3.52 -6.28
N ALA A 117 -2.01 2.21 -6.12
CA ALA A 117 -3.32 1.58 -6.17
C ALA A 117 -4.25 2.14 -5.07
N VAL A 118 -3.75 2.27 -3.84
CA VAL A 118 -4.48 2.85 -2.72
C VAL A 118 -4.75 4.36 -2.93
N THR A 119 -3.85 5.08 -3.60
CA THR A 119 -4.10 6.48 -3.99
C THR A 119 -5.27 6.58 -4.99
N GLY A 120 -5.33 5.69 -5.98
CA GLY A 120 -6.46 5.59 -6.90
C GLY A 120 -7.78 5.26 -6.20
N MET A 121 -7.74 4.36 -5.20
CA MET A 121 -8.90 4.07 -4.34
C MET A 121 -9.33 5.28 -3.53
N ALA A 122 -8.39 5.99 -2.90
CA ALA A 122 -8.67 7.17 -2.11
C ALA A 122 -9.29 8.28 -2.98
N ALA A 123 -8.75 8.53 -4.17
CA ALA A 123 -9.28 9.52 -5.10
C ALA A 123 -10.70 9.15 -5.55
N SER A 124 -10.91 7.95 -6.08
CA SER A 124 -12.22 7.50 -6.56
C SER A 124 -13.25 7.41 -5.44
N GLY A 125 -12.87 6.91 -4.26
CA GLY A 125 -13.74 6.80 -3.08
C GLY A 125 -14.12 8.17 -2.53
N PHE A 126 -13.17 9.11 -2.48
CA PHE A 126 -13.46 10.49 -2.10
C PHE A 126 -14.37 11.18 -3.11
N THR A 127 -14.18 10.96 -4.41
CA THR A 127 -15.13 11.44 -5.44
C THR A 127 -16.53 10.89 -5.19
N ILE A 128 -16.69 9.59 -4.93
CA ILE A 128 -17.99 8.99 -4.58
C ILE A 128 -18.58 9.64 -3.33
N PHE A 129 -17.76 9.88 -2.30
CA PHE A 129 -18.19 10.55 -1.08
C PHE A 129 -18.75 11.95 -1.36
N LEU A 130 -18.05 12.78 -2.15
CA LEU A 130 -18.55 14.10 -2.54
C LEU A 130 -19.88 13.99 -3.27
N PHE A 131 -20.01 13.05 -4.21
CA PHE A 131 -21.27 12.81 -4.88
C PHE A 131 -22.37 12.42 -3.90
N ILE A 132 -22.14 11.51 -2.93
CA ILE A 132 -23.17 11.14 -1.93
C ILE A 132 -23.65 12.36 -1.12
N VAL A 133 -22.76 13.31 -0.82
CA VAL A 133 -23.10 14.51 -0.05
C VAL A 133 -23.92 15.50 -0.87
N PHE A 134 -23.59 15.68 -2.15
CA PHE A 134 -24.15 16.77 -2.96
C PHE A 134 -25.15 16.32 -4.04
N SER A 135 -25.14 15.04 -4.45
CA SER A 135 -25.92 14.50 -5.57
C SER A 135 -25.91 12.95 -5.63
N GLN A 136 -25.92 12.35 -6.83
CA GLN A 136 -25.86 10.90 -7.04
C GLN A 136 -24.55 10.53 -7.74
N PRO A 137 -23.77 9.56 -7.23
CA PRO A 137 -22.50 9.21 -7.85
C PRO A 137 -22.74 8.52 -9.20
N PRO A 138 -22.12 9.01 -10.28
CA PRO A 138 -22.27 8.43 -11.59
C PRO A 138 -21.67 7.01 -11.62
N LEU A 139 -22.27 6.14 -12.44
CA LEU A 139 -21.92 4.71 -12.47
C LEU A 139 -20.43 4.49 -12.78
N TRP A 140 -19.84 5.28 -13.69
CA TRP A 140 -18.45 5.12 -14.08
C TRP A 140 -17.45 5.33 -12.93
N VAL A 141 -17.73 6.23 -11.98
CA VAL A 141 -16.86 6.43 -10.81
C VAL A 141 -16.92 5.21 -9.90
N LYS A 142 -18.12 4.67 -9.67
CA LYS A 142 -18.32 3.43 -8.89
C LYS A 142 -17.60 2.25 -9.56
N SER A 143 -17.67 2.15 -10.89
CA SER A 143 -17.00 1.11 -11.66
C SER A 143 -15.48 1.22 -11.55
N ILE A 144 -14.91 2.42 -11.67
CA ILE A 144 -13.46 2.65 -11.47
C ILE A 144 -13.05 2.25 -10.06
N HIS A 145 -13.81 2.67 -9.04
CA HIS A 145 -13.52 2.33 -7.65
C HIS A 145 -13.53 0.82 -7.41
N SER A 146 -14.55 0.13 -7.92
CA SER A 146 -14.66 -1.34 -7.83
C SER A 146 -13.55 -2.07 -8.60
N PHE A 147 -13.20 -1.57 -9.78
CA PHE A 147 -12.09 -2.11 -10.57
C PHE A 147 -10.77 -2.02 -9.81
N ILE A 148 -10.42 -0.84 -9.29
CA ILE A 148 -9.19 -0.64 -8.52
C ILE A 148 -9.22 -1.48 -7.23
N ALA A 149 -10.38 -1.62 -6.57
CA ALA A 149 -10.53 -2.44 -5.37
C ALA A 149 -10.11 -3.90 -5.61
N THR A 150 -10.32 -4.42 -6.83
CA THR A 150 -9.89 -5.77 -7.20
C THR A 150 -8.36 -5.89 -7.19
N PHE A 151 -7.65 -4.91 -7.74
CA PHE A 151 -6.18 -4.86 -7.67
C PHE A 151 -5.68 -4.72 -6.24
N VAL A 152 -6.37 -3.92 -5.41
CA VAL A 152 -6.00 -3.76 -4.00
C VAL A 152 -6.19 -5.06 -3.22
N TRP A 153 -7.24 -5.84 -3.49
CA TRP A 153 -7.38 -7.18 -2.91
C TRP A 153 -6.24 -8.12 -3.31
N ILE A 154 -5.90 -8.18 -4.61
CA ILE A 154 -4.80 -9.02 -5.12
C ILE A 154 -3.48 -8.60 -4.46
N TYR A 155 -3.20 -7.30 -4.43
CA TYR A 155 -2.03 -6.73 -3.78
C TYR A 155 -1.99 -7.10 -2.30
N TRP A 156 -3.09 -6.93 -1.56
CA TRP A 156 -3.16 -7.20 -0.14
C TRP A 156 -2.83 -8.67 0.18
N PHE A 157 -3.45 -9.61 -0.53
CA PHE A 157 -3.16 -11.04 -0.34
C PHE A 157 -1.70 -11.37 -0.67
N GLY A 158 -1.20 -10.91 -1.82
CA GLY A 158 0.18 -11.16 -2.22
C GLY A 158 1.19 -10.57 -1.24
N HIS A 159 0.96 -9.34 -0.79
CA HIS A 159 1.82 -8.64 0.14
C HIS A 159 1.86 -9.34 1.51
N VAL A 160 0.69 -9.66 2.08
CA VAL A 160 0.61 -10.37 3.37
C VAL A 160 1.25 -11.76 3.27
N ALA A 161 0.99 -12.50 2.20
CA ALA A 161 1.60 -13.81 1.98
C ALA A 161 3.13 -13.72 1.92
N MET A 162 3.68 -12.71 1.24
CA MET A 162 5.13 -12.49 1.20
C MET A 162 5.71 -12.13 2.57
N VAL A 163 5.02 -11.32 3.38
CA VAL A 163 5.45 -11.02 4.75
C VAL A 163 5.50 -12.30 5.60
N LEU A 164 4.48 -13.15 5.51
CA LEU A 164 4.44 -14.43 6.22
C LEU A 164 5.55 -15.38 5.74
N LEU A 165 5.80 -15.44 4.43
CA LEU A 165 6.87 -16.24 3.84
C LEU A 165 8.25 -15.78 4.32
N HIS A 166 8.50 -14.48 4.33
CA HIS A 166 9.72 -13.89 4.90
C HIS A 166 9.89 -14.29 6.37
N HIS A 167 8.84 -14.15 7.18
CA HIS A 167 8.89 -14.52 8.58
C HIS A 167 9.20 -16.01 8.79
N LEU A 168 8.61 -16.90 7.99
CA LEU A 168 8.86 -18.33 8.06
C LEU A 168 10.30 -18.67 7.67
N VAL A 169 10.80 -18.11 6.57
CA VAL A 169 12.17 -18.36 6.10
C VAL A 169 13.21 -17.86 7.10
N ASP A 170 12.97 -16.71 7.73
CA ASP A 170 13.87 -16.16 8.76
C ASP A 170 13.87 -16.98 10.06
N ARG A 171 12.77 -17.71 10.35
CA ARG A 171 12.68 -18.62 11.51
C ARG A 171 13.36 -19.97 11.30
N LEU A 172 13.54 -20.38 10.05
CA LEU A 172 14.15 -21.68 9.68
C LEU A 172 15.68 -21.61 9.53
N LYS A 173 16.26 -20.42 9.63
CA LYS A 173 17.71 -20.18 9.64
C LYS A 173 18.23 -20.08 11.07
#